data_AF-B7PZK1-F1
#
_entry.id   AF-B7PZK1-F1
#
_cell.length_a   1.000
_cell.length_b   1.000
_cell.length_c   1.000
_cell.angle_alpha   90.00
_cell.angle_beta   90.00
_cell.angle_gamma   90.00
#
_symmetry.space_group_name_H-M   'P 1'
#
loop_
_entity.id
_entity.type
_entity.pdbx_description
1 polymer ?
#
loop_
_entity_poly.entity_id
_entity_poly.type
_entity_poly.pdbx_seq_one_letter_code
_entity_poly.pdbx_strand_id
1 'polypeptide(L)'
;MERENWASCLCVPEPTVTWWRNGTEQLHDTTDSSSHGVARSTLQVAQLHRRDLNASLTCRASNHNGTYIVTSSVTLDLYRE
;
A
#
# COMPACT_ATOMS: atom_id res chain seq x y z
N MET A 1 32.10 -31.48 -13.20
CA MET A 1 32.16 -30.02 -13.05
C MET A 1 31.28 -29.40 -14.14
N GLU A 2 29.97 -29.36 -13.91
CA GLU A 2 29.08 -28.37 -14.54
C GLU A 2 28.03 -28.04 -13.47
N ARG A 3 27.90 -26.75 -13.20
CA ARG A 3 27.31 -26.20 -11.98
C ARG A 3 25.78 -26.21 -12.10
N GLU A 4 25.14 -26.67 -11.04
CA GLU A 4 23.73 -26.43 -10.76
C GLU A 4 23.45 -24.92 -10.85
N ASN A 5 22.59 -24.52 -11.78
CA ASN A 5 22.19 -23.13 -11.95
C ASN A 5 20.69 -23.01 -11.67
N TRP A 6 20.30 -23.15 -10.39
CA TRP A 6 18.90 -22.97 -9.94
C TRP A 6 18.54 -21.52 -9.57
N ALA A 7 19.42 -20.55 -9.81
CA ALA A 7 19.19 -19.17 -9.39
C ALA A 7 18.71 -18.27 -10.53
N SER A 8 17.50 -18.50 -11.04
CA SER A 8 16.86 -17.60 -12.01
C SER A 8 15.46 -17.21 -11.58
N CYS A 9 15.29 -16.67 -10.37
CA CYS A 9 13.99 -16.12 -9.96
C CYS A 9 14.09 -15.15 -8.76
N LEU A 10 14.80 -14.03 -8.91
CA LEU A 10 14.76 -12.93 -7.93
C LEU A 10 14.84 -11.56 -8.62
N CYS A 11 13.79 -11.22 -9.36
CA CYS A 11 13.47 -9.82 -9.62
C CYS A 11 12.03 -9.63 -9.13
N VAL A 12 11.87 -9.33 -7.84
CA VAL A 12 10.58 -8.91 -7.32
C VAL A 12 10.37 -7.49 -7.84
N PRO A 13 9.34 -7.23 -8.67
CA PRO A 13 9.10 -5.89 -9.19
C PRO A 13 8.85 -4.92 -8.05
N GLU A 14 9.09 -3.64 -8.31
CA GLU A 14 8.72 -2.61 -7.36
C GLU A 14 7.21 -2.70 -7.05
N PRO A 15 6.82 -2.74 -5.76
CA PRO A 15 5.43 -2.88 -5.40
C PRO A 15 4.67 -1.60 -5.72
N THR A 16 3.51 -1.74 -6.36
CA THR A 16 2.53 -0.65 -6.46
C THR A 16 1.73 -0.59 -5.18
N VAL A 17 1.67 0.58 -4.56
CA VAL A 17 0.89 0.83 -3.34
C VAL A 17 -0.25 1.78 -3.65
N THR A 18 -1.45 1.49 -3.14
CA THR A 18 -2.64 2.34 -3.28
C THR A 18 -3.38 2.44 -1.95
N TRP A 19 -4.05 3.56 -1.73
CA TRP A 19 -4.88 3.79 -0.55
C TRP A 19 -6.36 3.80 -0.88
N TRP A 20 -7.15 3.18 -0.01
CA TRP A 20 -8.59 3.01 -0.20
C TRP A 20 -9.34 3.39 1.08
N ARG A 21 -10.40 4.18 0.94
CA ARG A 21 -11.35 4.48 2.00
C ARG A 21 -12.53 3.51 1.90
N ASN A 22 -12.83 2.85 3.02
CA ASN A 22 -13.92 1.88 3.16
C ASN A 22 -13.92 0.79 2.07
N GLY A 23 -12.75 0.52 1.48
CA GLY A 23 -12.55 -0.46 0.42
C GLY A 23 -13.05 -0.08 -0.98
N THR A 24 -13.66 1.09 -1.17
CA THR A 24 -14.32 1.46 -2.45
C THR A 24 -13.79 2.74 -3.09
N GLU A 25 -13.40 3.73 -2.29
CA GLU A 25 -12.93 5.02 -2.78
C GLU A 25 -11.39 5.03 -2.75
N GLN A 26 -10.75 5.11 -3.93
CA GLN A 26 -9.31 5.26 -4.01
C GLN A 26 -8.92 6.69 -3.62
N LEU A 27 -7.97 6.82 -2.69
CA LEU A 27 -7.47 8.09 -2.20
C LEU A 27 -6.17 8.48 -2.91
N HIS A 28 -5.90 9.78 -2.96
CA HIS A 28 -4.63 10.29 -3.47
C HIS A 28 -3.53 10.11 -2.42
N ASP A 29 -2.46 9.43 -2.80
CA ASP A 29 -1.26 9.22 -2.00
C ASP A 29 -0.01 9.68 -2.76
N THR A 30 1.07 9.89 -2.02
CA THR A 30 2.39 10.12 -2.58
C THR A 30 3.23 8.87 -2.36
N THR A 31 3.71 8.27 -3.45
CA THR A 31 4.57 7.09 -3.40
C THR A 31 5.99 7.47 -3.81
N ASP A 32 6.92 7.23 -2.90
CA ASP A 32 8.36 7.34 -3.15
C ASP A 32 8.93 5.95 -3.42
N SER A 33 9.50 5.78 -4.60
CA SER A 33 10.28 4.62 -4.98
C SER A 33 11.69 4.74 -4.40
N SER A 34 12.11 3.79 -3.56
CA SER A 34 13.50 3.72 -3.13
C SER A 34 14.27 2.69 -3.95
N SER A 35 15.57 2.92 -4.14
CA SER A 35 16.43 1.88 -4.71
C SER A 35 16.32 0.61 -3.84
N HIS A 36 16.41 -0.57 -4.47
CA HIS A 36 16.29 -1.89 -3.82
C HIS A 36 14.88 -2.49 -3.65
N GLY A 37 13.88 -2.03 -4.42
CA GLY A 37 12.58 -2.72 -4.50
C GLY A 37 11.67 -2.46 -3.29
N VAL A 38 11.89 -1.36 -2.58
CA VAL A 38 11.05 -0.91 -1.48
C VAL A 38 10.31 0.36 -1.91
N ALA A 39 8.98 0.33 -1.84
CA ALA A 39 8.13 1.50 -2.06
C ALA A 39 7.62 2.03 -0.71
N ARG A 40 7.57 3.35 -0.56
CA ARG A 40 6.93 4.02 0.58
C ARG A 40 5.79 4.88 0.07
N SER A 41 4.57 4.57 0.50
CA SER A 41 3.39 5.39 0.19
C SER A 41 2.91 6.11 1.43
N THR A 42 2.65 7.40 1.29
CA THR A 42 2.17 8.29 2.35
C THR A 42 0.81 8.86 1.97
N LEU A 43 -0.19 8.60 2.82
CA LEU A 43 -1.52 9.19 2.72
C LEU A 43 -1.64 10.37 3.69
N GLN A 44 -1.78 11.58 3.15
CA GLN A 44 -2.03 12.78 3.94
C GLN A 44 -3.53 13.12 3.95
N VAL A 45 -4.16 13.08 5.11
CA VAL A 45 -5.58 13.43 5.28
C VAL A 45 -5.68 14.84 5.87
N ALA A 46 -5.84 15.84 5.00
CA ALA A 46 -5.76 17.26 5.38
C ALA A 46 -6.97 17.77 6.18
N GLN A 47 -8.17 17.24 5.91
CA GLN A 47 -9.41 17.68 6.55
C GLN A 47 -10.23 16.46 6.97
N LEU A 48 -10.28 16.23 8.28
CA LEU A 48 -11.13 15.20 8.89
C LEU A 48 -12.49 15.82 9.25
N HIS A 49 -13.55 15.18 8.79
CA HIS A 49 -14.92 15.53 9.12
C HIS A 49 -15.56 14.46 9.98
N ARG A 50 -16.63 14.82 10.72
CA ARG A 50 -17.38 13.85 11.54
C ARG A 50 -17.91 12.65 10.74
N ARG A 51 -18.18 12.83 9.45
CA ARG A 51 -18.59 11.76 8.53
C ARG A 51 -17.51 10.71 8.27
N ASP A 52 -16.25 11.03 8.57
CA ASP A 52 -15.11 10.12 8.43
C ASP A 52 -14.89 9.26 9.69
N LEU A 53 -15.69 9.45 10.75
CA LEU A 53 -15.65 8.59 11.95
C LEU A 53 -15.91 7.13 11.56
N ASN A 54 -15.08 6.23 12.09
CA ASN A 54 -15.04 4.81 11.77
C ASN A 54 -14.71 4.48 10.31
N ALA A 55 -14.28 5.45 9.50
CA ALA A 55 -13.79 5.15 8.17
C ALA A 55 -12.52 4.29 8.26
N SER A 56 -12.47 3.23 7.45
CA SER A 56 -11.30 2.37 7.32
C SER A 56 -10.43 2.89 6.18
N LEU A 57 -9.18 3.23 6.49
CA LEU A 57 -8.16 3.56 5.50
C LEU A 57 -7.28 2.32 5.29
N THR A 58 -7.34 1.75 4.10
CA THR A 58 -6.65 0.51 3.74
C THR A 58 -5.54 0.81 2.75
N CYS A 59 -4.31 0.49 3.14
CA CYS A 59 -3.17 0.41 2.25
C CYS A 59 -3.20 -0.94 1.54
N ARG A 60 -3.01 -0.94 0.21
CA ARG A 60 -2.99 -2.13 -0.65
C ARG A 60 -1.69 -2.14 -1.45
N ALA A 61 -0.83 -3.11 -1.18
CA ALA A 61 0.45 -3.28 -1.86
C ALA A 61 0.42 -4.51 -2.78
N SER A 62 0.91 -4.36 -4.01
CA SER A 62 0.93 -5.40 -5.04
C SER A 62 2.27 -5.40 -5.78
N ASN A 63 3.02 -6.51 -5.72
CA ASN A 63 4.31 -6.69 -6.41
C ASN A 63 4.19 -7.36 -7.78
N HIS A 64 3.02 -7.85 -8.15
CA HIS A 64 2.75 -8.51 -9.43
C HIS A 64 1.30 -8.23 -9.80
N ASN A 65 1.02 -7.92 -11.07
CA ASN A 65 -0.25 -7.49 -11.70
C ASN A 65 -1.58 -7.88 -10.99
N GLY A 66 -1.79 -7.40 -9.75
CA GLY A 66 -2.91 -7.72 -8.86
C GLY A 66 -2.96 -9.13 -8.25
N THR A 67 -2.01 -10.04 -8.50
CA THR A 67 -2.15 -11.46 -8.08
C THR A 67 -1.83 -11.68 -6.60
N TYR A 68 -0.80 -11.00 -6.09
CA TYR A 68 -0.41 -11.09 -4.69
C TYR A 68 -0.55 -9.73 -4.05
N ILE A 69 -1.58 -9.60 -3.23
CA ILE A 69 -1.97 -8.35 -2.59
C ILE A 69 -1.86 -8.51 -1.09
N VAL A 70 -1.11 -7.61 -0.47
CA VAL A 70 -1.08 -7.47 0.98
C VAL A 70 -1.82 -6.19 1.35
N THR A 71 -2.65 -6.28 2.38
CA THR A 71 -3.45 -5.14 2.87
C THR A 71 -3.18 -4.89 4.34
N SER A 72 -3.15 -3.62 4.72
CA SER A 72 -3.16 -3.18 6.10
C SER A 72 -4.15 -2.03 6.27
N SER A 73 -4.91 -2.04 7.35
CA SER A 73 -6.00 -1.09 7.56
C SER A 73 -5.84 -0.37 8.90
N VAL A 74 -6.23 0.91 8.91
CA VAL A 74 -6.36 1.72 10.11
C VAL A 74 -7.78 2.31 10.15
N THR A 75 -8.39 2.33 11.33
CA THR A 75 -9.72 2.90 11.53
C THR A 75 -9.60 4.27 12.16
N LEU A 76 -10.30 5.26 11.60
CA LEU A 76 -10.34 6.61 12.13
C LEU A 76 -11.29 6.68 13.32
N ASP A 77 -10.75 6.98 14.49
CA ASP A 77 -11.52 7.31 15.69
C ASP A 77 -11.37 8.81 15.99
N LEU A 78 -12.48 9.53 15.98
CA LEU A 78 -12.51 10.99 16.04
C LEU A 78 -13.19 11.45 17.32
N TYR A 79 -12.43 12.13 18.16
CA TYR A 79 -12.93 12.71 19.40
C TYR A 79 -13.28 14.18 19.19
N ARG A 80 -14.28 14.67 19.93
CA ARG A 80 -14.46 16.11 20.11
C ARG A 80 -13.50 16.58 21.18
N GLU A 81 -12.86 17.71 20.92
CA GLU A 81 -12.14 18.50 21.91
C GLU A 81 -13.06 18.95 23.05
#